data_AF-A0A946ZYH1-F1
#
_entry.id   AF-A0A946ZYH1-F1
#
_cell.length_a   1.000
_cell.length_b   1.000
_cell.length_c   1.000
_cell.angle_alpha   90.00
_cell.angle_beta   90.00
_cell.angle_gamma   90.00
#
_symmetry.space_group_name_H-M   'P 1'
#
loop_
_entity.id
_entity.type
_entity.pdbx_description
1 polymer ?
#
loop_
_entity_poly.entity_id
_entity_poly.type
_entity_poly.pdbx_seq_one_letter_code
_entity_poly.pdbx_strand_id
1 'polypeptide(L)'
;PNVTSGEFTKEQVKNRSVNLLFFGNYHKMPFDQFKWGMNKLIKDKDYVYEMLMLDLHLLGKVLHRKYFLLRLTYTVFMMGIIISVIAFIMAFYLM
;
A
#
# COMPACT_ATOMS: atom_id res chain seq x y z
N PRO A 1 -12.68 -6.78 -0.27
CA PRO A 1 -11.49 -6.01 -0.68
C PRO A 1 -10.74 -6.77 -1.79
N ASN A 2 -10.56 -6.20 -2.98
CA ASN A 2 -9.94 -6.88 -4.13
C ASN A 2 -8.60 -7.52 -3.73
N VAL A 3 -8.65 -8.82 -3.48
CA VAL A 3 -7.49 -9.64 -3.16
C VAL A 3 -6.82 -9.83 -4.51
N THR A 4 -5.68 -9.18 -4.70
CA THR A 4 -4.88 -9.43 -5.91
C THR A 4 -4.58 -10.93 -5.94
N SER A 5 -4.81 -11.56 -7.09
CA SER A 5 -4.72 -13.03 -7.27
C SER A 5 -3.33 -13.57 -6.92
N GLY A 6 -2.31 -12.71 -6.91
CA GLY A 6 -0.90 -13.09 -6.75
C GLY A 6 -0.22 -13.52 -8.04
N GLU A 7 -1.01 -13.64 -9.10
CA GLU A 7 -0.61 -14.06 -10.44
C GLU A 7 -1.39 -13.25 -11.48
N PHE A 8 -0.79 -13.06 -12.65
CA PHE A 8 -1.40 -12.42 -13.80
C PHE A 8 -1.36 -13.36 -15.02
N THR A 9 -2.34 -13.27 -15.92
CA THR A 9 -2.37 -14.07 -17.15
C THR A 9 -1.66 -13.37 -18.29
N LYS A 10 -1.23 -14.13 -19.31
CA LYS A 10 -0.57 -13.55 -20.49
C LYS A 10 -1.50 -12.60 -21.25
N GLU A 11 -2.80 -12.85 -21.20
CA GLU A 11 -3.85 -12.02 -21.80
C GLU A 11 -3.93 -10.67 -21.09
N GLN A 12 -3.86 -10.65 -19.75
CA GLN A 12 -3.84 -9.41 -18.97
C GLN A 12 -2.61 -8.55 -19.30
N VAL A 13 -1.45 -9.18 -19.53
CA VAL A 13 -0.24 -8.48 -19.98
C VAL A 13 -0.41 -7.89 -21.39
N LYS A 14 -0.98 -8.66 -22.32
CA LYS A 14 -1.23 -8.20 -23.69
C LYS A 14 -2.24 -7.07 -23.74
N ASN A 15 -3.27 -7.13 -22.89
CA ASN A 15 -4.34 -6.15 -22.80
C ASN A 15 -4.01 -4.96 -21.90
N ARG A 16 -2.78 -4.89 -21.34
CA ARG A 16 -2.32 -3.85 -20.42
C ARG A 16 -3.23 -3.67 -19.19
N SER A 17 -3.96 -4.71 -18.80
CA SER A 17 -5.00 -4.64 -17.77
C SER A 17 -4.49 -4.99 -16.37
N VAL A 18 -3.17 -5.13 -16.19
CA VAL A 18 -2.54 -5.52 -14.93
C VAL A 18 -1.27 -4.74 -14.68
N ASN A 19 -1.09 -4.28 -13.44
CA ASN A 19 0.16 -3.66 -13.03
C ASN A 19 1.21 -4.73 -12.72
N LEU A 20 2.13 -4.91 -13.66
CA LEU A 20 3.25 -5.86 -13.56
C LEU A 20 4.28 -5.49 -12.48
N LEU A 21 4.36 -4.22 -12.11
CA LEU A 21 5.31 -3.71 -11.12
C LEU A 21 4.77 -3.83 -9.68
N PHE A 22 3.46 -3.97 -9.53
CA PHE A 22 2.83 -4.09 -8.23
C PHE A 22 3.03 -5.50 -7.64
N PHE A 23 3.72 -5.58 -6.50
CA PHE A 23 4.06 -6.85 -5.83
C PHE A 23 2.86 -7.78 -5.58
N GLY A 24 1.68 -7.22 -5.29
CA GLY A 24 0.49 -8.03 -5.04
C GLY A 24 0.04 -8.84 -6.26
N ASN A 25 0.39 -8.42 -7.47
CA ASN A 25 -0.02 -9.08 -8.72
C ASN A 25 0.93 -10.21 -9.16
N TYR A 26 2.11 -10.36 -8.56
CA TYR A 26 3.10 -11.37 -8.99
C TYR A 26 3.74 -12.18 -7.86
N HIS A 27 3.42 -11.92 -6.59
CA HIS A 27 4.09 -12.59 -5.45
C HIS A 27 3.95 -14.13 -5.38
N LYS A 28 3.04 -14.73 -6.16
CA LYS A 28 2.89 -16.20 -6.28
C LYS A 28 3.37 -16.75 -7.63
N MET A 29 3.86 -15.89 -8.51
CA MET A 29 4.20 -16.26 -9.88
C MET A 29 5.58 -16.90 -10.00
N PRO A 30 5.74 -17.98 -10.80
CA PRO A 30 7.05 -18.52 -11.16
C PRO A 30 7.92 -17.49 -11.89
N PHE A 31 9.24 -17.50 -11.62
CA PHE A 31 10.18 -16.53 -12.17
C PHE A 31 10.13 -16.43 -13.71
N ASP A 32 9.98 -17.54 -14.43
CA ASP A 32 9.95 -17.54 -15.89
C ASP A 32 8.74 -16.78 -16.46
N GLN A 33 7.58 -16.88 -15.81
CA GLN A 33 6.38 -16.16 -16.20
C GLN A 33 6.50 -14.66 -15.89
N PHE A 34 7.05 -14.33 -14.72
CA PHE A 34 7.36 -12.96 -14.35
C PHE A 34 8.35 -12.33 -15.34
N LYS A 35 9.45 -13.02 -15.63
CA LYS A 35 10.49 -12.59 -16.58
C LYS A 35 9.91 -12.38 -17.99
N TRP A 36 8.99 -13.22 -18.44
CA TRP A 36 8.31 -13.03 -19.72
C TRP A 36 7.48 -11.73 -19.74
N GLY A 37 6.70 -11.47 -18.68
CA GLY A 37 5.90 -10.25 -18.55
C GLY A 37 6.75 -8.99 -18.50
N MET A 38 7.84 -9.03 -17.72
CA MET A 38 8.80 -7.93 -17.61
C MET A 38 9.51 -7.64 -18.93
N ASN A 39 9.92 -8.67 -19.67
CA ASN A 39 10.51 -8.49 -21.01
C ASN A 39 9.52 -7.90 -22.01
N LYS A 40 8.21 -8.12 -21.84
CA LYS A 40 7.19 -7.48 -22.67
C LYS A 40 6.99 -6.02 -22.29
N LEU A 41 6.99 -5.70 -20.99
CA LEU A 41 6.92 -4.34 -20.49
C LEU A 41 8.10 -3.49 -21.00
N ILE A 42 9.34 -3.97 -20.83
CA ILE A 42 10.57 -3.22 -21.17
C ILE A 42 10.68 -2.90 -22.67
N LYS A 43 10.05 -3.69 -23.54
CA LYS A 43 10.05 -3.44 -24.99
C LYS A 43 9.25 -2.20 -25.40
N ASP A 44 8.36 -1.72 -24.54
CA ASP A 44 7.46 -0.60 -24.81
C ASP A 44 7.66 0.48 -23.75
N LYS A 45 8.36 1.56 -24.13
CA LYS A 45 8.73 2.64 -23.21
C LYS A 45 7.51 3.34 -22.59
N ASP A 46 6.47 3.58 -23.38
CA ASP A 46 5.26 4.25 -22.90
C ASP A 46 4.54 3.37 -21.89
N TYR A 47 4.50 2.06 -22.15
CA TYR A 47 3.94 1.09 -21.23
C TYR A 47 4.71 1.01 -19.90
N VAL A 48 6.05 1.13 -19.94
CA VAL A 48 6.86 1.22 -18.71
C VAL A 48 6.46 2.43 -17.87
N TYR A 49 6.36 3.61 -18.48
CA TYR A 49 5.99 4.83 -17.76
C TYR A 49 4.58 4.76 -17.17
N GLU A 50 3.62 4.25 -17.93
CA GLU A 50 2.24 4.04 -17.45
C GLU A 50 2.20 3.14 -16.21
N MET A 51 2.95 2.03 -16.24
CA MET A 51 3.01 1.09 -15.13
C MET A 51 3.72 1.67 -13.89
N LEU A 52 4.78 2.45 -14.09
CA LEU A 52 5.45 3.17 -13.00
C LEU A 52 4.53 4.20 -12.34
N MET A 53 3.76 4.96 -13.13
CA MET A 53 2.78 5.92 -12.61
C MET A 53 1.69 5.22 -11.79
N LEU A 54 1.16 4.11 -12.30
CA LEU A 54 0.17 3.29 -11.58
C LEU A 54 0.73 2.73 -10.27
N ASP A 55 1.96 2.21 -10.29
CA ASP A 55 2.60 1.67 -9.09
C ASP A 55 2.80 2.75 -8.03
N LEU A 56 3.32 3.93 -8.42
CA LEU A 56 3.49 5.06 -7.51
C LEU A 56 2.16 5.54 -6.92
N HIS A 57 1.10 5.61 -7.73
CA HIS A 57 -0.24 5.98 -7.26
C HIS A 57 -0.79 4.98 -6.23
N LEU A 58 -0.69 3.68 -6.52
CA LEU A 58 -1.11 2.63 -5.59
C LEU A 58 -0.28 2.64 -4.31
N LEU A 59 1.04 2.86 -4.42
CA LEU A 59 1.95 3.00 -3.29
C LEU A 59 1.53 4.16 -2.39
N GLY A 60 1.23 5.32 -2.97
CA GLY A 60 0.73 6.49 -2.24
C GLY A 60 -0.56 6.19 -1.46
N LYS A 61 -1.49 5.45 -2.07
CA LYS A 61 -2.76 5.06 -1.43
C LYS A 61 -2.55 4.13 -0.23
N VAL A 62 -1.70 3.10 -0.36
CA VAL A 62 -1.42 2.18 0.75
C VAL A 62 -0.65 2.88 1.87
N LEU A 63 0.23 3.82 1.52
CA LEU A 63 0.98 4.62 2.47
C LEU A 63 0.03 5.49 3.30
N HIS A 64 -0.86 6.22 2.64
CA HIS A 64 -1.86 7.05 3.33
C HIS A 64 -2.65 6.26 4.36
N ARG A 65 -3.10 5.04 4.02
CA ARG A 65 -3.82 4.17 4.97
C ARG A 65 -2.97 3.78 6.17
N LYS A 66 -1.70 3.40 5.97
CA LYS A 66 -0.79 3.04 7.07
C LYS A 66 -0.56 4.23 8.01
N TYR A 67 -0.29 5.41 7.45
CA TYR A 67 -0.09 6.63 8.25
C TYR A 67 -1.37 7.11 8.94
N PHE A 68 -2.54 6.92 8.33
CA PHE A 68 -3.81 7.25 8.94
C PHE A 68 -4.05 6.42 10.22
N LEU A 69 -3.84 5.11 10.14
CA LEU A 69 -3.97 4.22 11.31
C LEU A 69 -2.98 4.59 12.41
N LEU A 70 -1.72 4.85 12.06
CA LEU A 70 -0.69 5.24 13.02
C LEU A 70 -1.00 6.59 13.69
N ARG A 71 -1.52 7.56 12.92
CA ARG A 71 -1.96 8.85 13.44
C ARG A 71 -3.12 8.68 14.41
N LEU A 72 -4.11 7.85 14.06
CA LEU A 72 -5.26 7.59 14.91
C LEU A 72 -4.83 7.01 16.27
N THR A 73 -3.95 6.01 16.28
CA THR A 73 -3.46 5.42 17.54
C THR A 73 -2.70 6.44 18.38
N TYR A 74 -1.89 7.30 17.74
CA TYR A 74 -1.15 8.33 18.45
C TYR A 74 -2.08 9.38 19.06
N THR A 75 -3.09 9.85 18.31
CA THR A 75 -4.06 10.83 18.79
C THR A 75 -4.86 10.30 19.98
N VAL A 76 -5.35 9.06 19.92
CA VAL A 76 -6.08 8.43 21.03
C VAL A 76 -5.18 8.27 22.26
N PHE A 77 -3.95 7.79 22.08
CA PHE A 77 -2.98 7.61 23.16
C PHE A 77 -2.64 8.94 23.85
N MET A 78 -2.35 9.99 23.07
CA MET A 78 -2.03 11.32 23.59
C MET A 78 -3.20 11.94 24.36
N MET A 79 -4.44 11.82 23.86
CA MET A 79 -5.62 12.27 24.60
C MET A 79 -5.76 11.54 25.94
N GLY A 80 -5.52 10.22 25.96
CA GLY A 80 -5.55 9.41 27.19
C GLY A 80 -4.53 9.85 28.23
N ILE A 81 -3.30 10.18 27.83
CA ILE A 81 -2.27 10.73 28.73
C ILE A 81 -2.71 12.07 29.31
N ILE A 82 -3.18 12.99 28.47
CA ILE A 82 -3.60 14.32 28.92
C ILE A 82 -4.73 14.23 29.94
N ILE A 83 -5.76 13.43 29.67
CA ILE A 83 -6.88 13.21 30.60
C ILE A 83 -6.38 12.61 31.92
N SER A 84 -5.47 11.63 31.87
CA SER A 84 -4.92 11.00 33.08
C SER A 84 -4.14 12.00 33.95
N VAL A 85 -3.32 12.85 33.34
CA VAL A 85 -2.56 13.89 34.06
C VAL A 85 -3.51 14.92 34.69
N ILE A 86 -4.54 15.37 33.96
CA ILE A 86 -5.52 16.32 34.48
C ILE A 86 -6.31 15.71 35.64
N ALA A 87 -6.76 14.45 35.52
CA ALA A 87 -7.48 13.76 36.58
C ALA A 87 -6.63 13.63 37.85
N PHE A 88 -5.34 13.32 37.69
CA PHE A 88 -4.39 13.27 38.81
C PHE A 88 -4.27 14.65 39.49
N ILE A 89 -4.08 15.73 38.72
CA ILE A 89 -3.99 17.09 39.27
C ILE A 89 -5.28 17.45 40.03
N MET A 90 -6.46 17.20 39.46
CA MET A 90 -7.73 17.47 40.14
C MET A 90 -7.89 16.67 41.43
N ALA A 91 -7.51 15.40 41.43
CA ALA A 91 -7.58 14.56 42.63
C ALA A 91 -6.70 15.10 43.77
N PHE A 92 -5.50 15.60 43.45
CA PHE A 92 -4.61 16.22 44.44
C PHE A 92 -5.09 17.58 44.94
N TYR A 93 -5.80 18.36 44.12
CA TYR A 93 -6.40 19.62 44.57
C TYR A 93 -7.67 19.42 45.41
N LEU A 94 -8.40 18.31 45.19
CA LEU A 94 -9.62 17.97 45.93
C LEU A 94 -9.33 17.27 47.27
N MET A 95 -8.16 16.64 47.38
CA MET A 95 -7.67 15.94 48.58
C MET A 95 -7.03 16.90 49.58
#